data_AF-A0A4W6FPL2-F1
#
_entry.id   AF-A0A4W6FPL2-F1
#
_cell.length_a   1.000
_cell.length_b   1.000
_cell.length_c   1.000
_cell.angle_alpha   90.00
_cell.angle_beta   90.00
_cell.angle_gamma   90.00
#
_symmetry.space_group_name_H-M   'P 1'
#
loop_
_entity.id
_entity.type
_entity.pdbx_description
1 polymer ?
#
loop_
_entity_poly.entity_id
_entity_poly.type
_entity_poly.pdbx_seq_one_letter_code
_entity_poly.pdbx_strand_id
1 'polypeptide(L)'
;MTEKEKCEVDRDTQRENGRGRKSESRSLHQSQRKAESGNQCYRGTPYIAQSRANLGFTHSNNFTKQRGRGQEEEERTGEKRLRIKEEVKHSQEKRAIQNPGDLALQEKAWNAVCPLVAKLKRFYEFSLRLENALRSLLEALTSPPYAPMQHLEREQALAKQFAEILHFTLSFDELKMTNPAIQNDFSYYRRTISRNRLNNQQLEAENEVNNEMANRMSLFYAEATPMLKTLSNATTKFVSENKTLPIEDTTDCLSTMACVCRVMLETPEYRCRFTNTDTMLFCMRVMVGVIILYDHVHPVGAFAKTSKIDMKGCIKVLKEQPSNSVEGLLNALRYTTRHLNDDSTSKQIRALLQ
;
A
#
# COMPACT_ATOMS: atom_id res chain seq x y z
N MET A 1 73.40 32.01 -56.13
CA MET A 1 72.90 32.42 -54.80
C MET A 1 71.42 32.77 -54.97
N THR A 2 70.45 31.84 -55.07
CA THR A 2 69.89 30.88 -54.10
C THR A 2 69.39 31.51 -52.80
N GLU A 3 68.22 32.15 -52.88
CA GLU A 3 67.39 32.49 -51.72
C GLU A 3 66.45 31.32 -51.39
N LYS A 4 66.98 30.40 -50.59
CA LYS A 4 66.20 29.49 -49.74
C LYS A 4 65.91 30.25 -48.44
N GLU A 5 64.82 31.01 -48.36
CA GLU A 5 64.29 31.49 -47.07
C GLU A 5 62.91 32.12 -47.25
N LYS A 6 61.90 31.30 -47.60
CA LYS A 6 60.49 31.74 -47.48
C LYS A 6 59.47 30.61 -47.32
N CYS A 7 59.87 29.45 -46.81
CA CYS A 7 58.98 28.30 -46.62
C CYS A 7 59.26 27.57 -45.31
N GLU A 8 59.28 28.27 -44.16
CA GLU A 8 59.40 27.58 -42.87
C GLU A 8 58.70 28.29 -41.70
N VAL A 9 57.56 28.96 -41.96
CA VAL A 9 56.73 29.54 -40.87
C VAL A 9 55.26 29.08 -40.92
N ASP A 10 54.80 28.44 -42.01
CA ASP A 10 53.39 28.03 -42.14
C ASP A 10 53.10 26.54 -41.87
N ARG A 11 54.07 25.77 -41.33
CA ARG A 11 53.83 24.34 -40.99
C ARG A 11 53.63 24.04 -39.50
N ASP A 12 54.00 24.95 -38.59
CA ASP A 12 53.88 24.68 -37.16
C ASP A 12 52.58 25.21 -36.52
N THR A 13 51.91 26.20 -37.12
CA THR A 13 50.64 26.72 -36.59
C THR A 13 49.43 25.81 -36.89
N GLN A 14 49.58 24.79 -37.74
CA GLN A 14 48.54 23.78 -37.99
C GLN A 14 48.72 22.48 -37.18
N ARG A 15 49.84 22.30 -36.46
CA ARG A 15 50.07 21.10 -35.64
C ARG A 15 49.61 21.22 -34.18
N GLU A 16 49.43 22.44 -33.65
CA GLU A 16 48.94 22.63 -32.27
C GLU A 16 47.41 22.74 -32.15
N ASN A 17 46.70 23.23 -33.18
CA ASN A 17 45.23 23.27 -33.18
C ASN A 17 44.55 21.88 -33.37
N GLY A 18 45.32 20.84 -33.69
CA GLY A 18 44.83 19.46 -33.84
C GLY A 18 44.91 18.61 -32.57
N ARG A 19 45.61 19.07 -31.52
CA ARG A 19 45.81 18.31 -30.28
C ARG A 19 44.84 18.71 -29.16
N GLY A 20 44.38 19.96 -29.10
CA GLY A 20 43.38 20.42 -28.12
C GLY A 20 41.94 19.93 -28.40
N ARG A 21 41.54 19.78 -29.67
CA ARG A 21 40.20 19.28 -30.02
C ARG A 21 40.01 17.79 -29.78
N LYS A 22 41.08 16.99 -29.72
CA LYS A 22 40.98 15.54 -29.44
C LYS A 22 40.83 15.23 -27.95
N SER A 23 41.29 16.09 -27.04
CA SER A 23 41.10 15.94 -25.59
C SER A 23 39.71 16.39 -25.13
N GLU A 24 39.17 17.48 -25.70
CA GLU A 24 37.80 17.92 -25.40
C GLU A 24 36.73 16.99 -25.98
N SER A 25 36.95 16.45 -27.19
CA SER A 25 36.05 15.45 -27.79
C SER A 25 36.03 14.13 -27.01
N ARG A 26 37.16 13.76 -26.37
CA ARG A 26 37.23 12.58 -25.49
C ARG A 26 36.57 12.82 -24.13
N SER A 27 36.67 14.03 -23.58
CA SER A 27 35.99 14.43 -22.34
C SER A 27 34.45 14.51 -22.51
N LEU A 28 33.99 15.03 -23.65
CA LEU A 28 32.55 15.06 -24.01
C LEU A 28 32.01 13.65 -24.29
N HIS A 29 32.76 12.78 -24.97
CA HIS A 29 32.37 11.37 -25.15
C HIS A 29 32.40 10.55 -23.84
N GLN A 30 33.25 10.90 -22.87
CA GLN A 30 33.29 10.20 -21.59
C GLN A 30 32.22 10.71 -20.60
N SER A 31 31.80 11.98 -20.74
CA SER A 31 30.63 12.54 -20.03
C SER A 31 29.29 12.10 -20.62
N GLN A 32 29.20 11.91 -21.94
CA GLN A 32 28.01 11.30 -22.59
C GLN A 32 27.89 9.80 -22.29
N ARG A 33 29.01 9.05 -22.19
CA ARG A 33 28.98 7.64 -21.78
C ARG A 33 28.58 7.40 -20.32
N LYS A 34 28.67 8.40 -19.44
CA LYS A 34 28.13 8.32 -18.07
C LYS A 34 26.66 8.75 -17.95
N ALA A 35 26.12 9.45 -18.95
CA ALA A 35 24.70 9.79 -19.02
C ALA A 35 23.86 8.70 -19.74
N GLU A 36 24.49 7.88 -20.58
CA GLU A 36 23.82 6.78 -21.30
C GLU A 36 23.81 5.45 -20.53
N SER A 37 24.53 5.33 -19.41
CA SER A 37 24.50 4.16 -18.53
C SER A 37 23.30 4.13 -17.55
N GLY A 38 22.42 5.13 -17.60
CA GLY A 38 21.22 5.24 -16.74
C GLY A 38 19.90 4.85 -17.40
N ASN A 39 19.91 4.37 -18.66
CA ASN A 39 18.68 4.16 -19.43
C ASN A 39 18.65 2.86 -20.26
N GLN A 40 19.48 1.88 -19.91
CA GLN A 40 19.46 0.54 -20.49
C GLN A 40 18.90 -0.48 -19.49
N CYS A 41 17.58 -0.48 -19.34
CA CYS A 41 16.88 -1.70 -18.98
C CYS A 41 15.76 -1.91 -20.01
N TYR A 42 15.65 -3.13 -20.52
CA TYR A 42 14.61 -3.63 -21.42
C TYR A 42 14.81 -3.42 -22.93
N ARG A 43 15.78 -4.14 -23.50
CA ARG A 43 15.61 -4.81 -24.81
C ARG A 43 16.27 -6.21 -24.79
N GLY A 44 15.47 -7.21 -25.15
CA GLY A 44 15.83 -8.63 -25.33
C GLY A 44 15.59 -9.45 -24.07
N THR A 45 14.91 -10.59 -24.06
CA THR A 45 14.28 -11.46 -25.07
C THR A 45 13.34 -12.42 -24.31
N PRO A 46 12.35 -13.05 -24.96
CA PRO A 46 11.20 -13.65 -24.28
C PRO A 46 11.51 -15.08 -23.82
N TYR A 47 11.58 -15.30 -22.52
CA TYR A 47 11.55 -16.64 -21.91
C TYR A 47 10.69 -16.65 -20.64
N ILE A 48 9.46 -16.13 -20.73
CA ILE A 48 8.38 -16.40 -19.76
C ILE A 48 7.15 -16.84 -20.56
N ALA A 49 7.27 -17.99 -21.20
CA ALA A 49 6.17 -18.64 -21.89
C ALA A 49 6.32 -20.16 -21.81
N GLN A 50 6.51 -20.69 -20.60
CA GLN A 50 6.31 -22.12 -20.29
C GLN A 50 6.16 -22.32 -18.79
N SER A 51 4.96 -22.04 -18.29
CA SER A 51 4.43 -22.61 -17.05
C SER A 51 2.91 -22.49 -17.12
N ARG A 52 2.33 -23.29 -18.01
CA ARG A 52 0.91 -23.62 -17.98
C ARG A 52 0.74 -24.81 -17.04
N ALA A 53 -0.25 -24.73 -16.16
CA ALA A 53 -0.83 -25.84 -15.41
C ALA A 53 0.11 -26.54 -14.41
N ASN A 54 0.14 -26.07 -13.17
CA ASN A 54 0.18 -26.91 -11.96
C ASN A 54 0.11 -26.03 -10.71
N LEU A 55 -1.10 -25.61 -10.32
CA LEU A 55 -1.40 -25.25 -8.93
C LEU A 55 -1.63 -26.53 -8.12
N GLY A 56 -0.65 -27.43 -8.17
CA GLY A 56 -0.59 -28.67 -7.42
C GLY A 56 0.27 -28.48 -6.17
N PHE A 57 -0.38 -28.34 -5.03
CA PHE A 57 0.25 -28.41 -3.73
C PHE A 57 0.89 -29.78 -3.49
N THR A 58 2.19 -29.85 -3.23
CA THR A 58 2.80 -30.94 -2.47
C THR A 58 3.92 -30.40 -1.56
N HIS A 59 4.08 -31.06 -0.40
CA HIS A 59 4.83 -30.72 0.82
C HIS A 59 6.13 -29.90 0.61
N SER A 60 6.39 -28.84 1.37
CA SER A 60 6.65 -28.88 2.82
C SER A 60 6.66 -27.46 3.40
N ASN A 61 5.95 -27.24 4.51
CA ASN A 61 6.19 -26.22 5.55
C ASN A 61 4.94 -26.15 6.44
N ASN A 62 4.99 -26.87 7.55
CA ASN A 62 3.87 -27.12 8.48
C ASN A 62 3.54 -25.92 9.40
N PHE A 63 3.92 -24.68 9.06
CA PHE A 63 3.72 -23.54 9.97
C PHE A 63 2.59 -22.56 9.57
N THR A 64 2.04 -22.65 8.34
CA THR A 64 1.10 -21.61 7.83
C THR A 64 -0.17 -22.14 7.13
N LYS A 65 -0.38 -23.45 7.04
CA LYS A 65 -1.49 -24.02 6.24
C LYS A 65 -2.82 -24.21 6.98
N GLN A 66 -2.80 -24.38 8.31
CA GLN A 66 -4.02 -24.71 9.07
C GLN A 66 -4.77 -23.50 9.61
N ARG A 67 -4.17 -22.30 9.65
CA ARG A 67 -4.79 -21.12 10.26
C ARG A 67 -5.44 -20.13 9.28
N GLY A 68 -5.10 -20.21 7.99
CA GLY A 68 -5.62 -19.30 6.95
C GLY A 68 -7.02 -19.66 6.44
N ARG A 69 -7.35 -20.95 6.30
CA ARG A 69 -8.65 -21.38 5.73
C ARG A 69 -9.87 -21.06 6.60
N GLY A 70 -9.72 -21.06 7.92
CA GLY A 70 -10.81 -20.66 8.82
C GLY A 70 -11.02 -19.15 8.90
N GLN A 71 -10.05 -18.35 8.46
CA GLN A 71 -10.10 -16.88 8.50
C GLN A 71 -10.76 -16.30 7.25
N GLU A 72 -10.56 -16.91 6.08
CA GLU A 72 -11.19 -16.52 4.81
C GLU A 72 -12.72 -16.70 4.80
N GLU A 73 -13.25 -17.68 5.54
CA GLU A 73 -14.69 -17.99 5.57
C GLU A 73 -15.48 -17.02 6.48
N GLU A 74 -14.83 -16.48 7.53
CA GLU A 74 -15.39 -15.45 8.41
C GLU A 74 -15.42 -14.07 7.72
N GLU A 75 -14.42 -13.76 6.90
CA GLU A 75 -14.33 -12.56 6.06
C GLU A 75 -15.48 -12.46 5.04
N ARG A 76 -15.70 -13.53 4.26
CA ARG A 76 -16.67 -13.51 3.15
C ARG A 76 -18.14 -13.53 3.63
N THR A 77 -18.39 -14.06 4.82
CA THR A 77 -19.73 -14.17 5.43
C THR A 77 -20.11 -12.92 6.24
N GLY A 78 -19.11 -12.13 6.68
CA GLY A 78 -19.32 -10.87 7.40
C GLY A 78 -19.92 -9.77 6.52
N GLU A 79 -19.41 -9.59 5.30
CA GLU A 79 -19.73 -8.46 4.41
C GLU A 79 -21.22 -8.36 4.03
N LYS A 80 -21.89 -9.49 3.76
CA LYS A 80 -23.31 -9.49 3.33
C LYS A 80 -24.32 -9.28 4.45
N ARG A 81 -23.92 -9.38 5.73
CA ARG A 81 -24.82 -9.29 6.90
C ARG A 81 -24.83 -7.92 7.59
N LEU A 82 -23.99 -6.96 7.17
CA LEU A 82 -23.92 -5.63 7.77
C LEU A 82 -25.12 -4.74 7.40
N ARG A 83 -25.47 -4.63 6.10
CA ARG A 83 -26.36 -3.55 5.62
C ARG A 83 -27.78 -3.51 6.21
N ILE A 84 -28.52 -4.63 6.25
CA ILE A 84 -29.93 -4.62 6.72
C ILE A 84 -30.03 -4.51 8.26
N LYS A 85 -28.99 -4.96 8.97
CA LYS A 85 -28.96 -4.89 10.43
C LYS A 85 -28.55 -3.51 10.95
N GLU A 86 -27.95 -2.65 10.14
CA GLU A 86 -27.48 -1.32 10.57
C GLU A 86 -28.62 -0.28 10.69
N GLU A 87 -29.57 -0.27 9.75
CA GLU A 87 -30.67 0.72 9.74
C GLU A 87 -31.61 0.59 10.94
N VAL A 88 -31.99 -0.63 11.32
CA VAL A 88 -32.87 -0.89 12.47
C VAL A 88 -32.20 -0.53 13.81
N LYS A 89 -30.86 -0.61 13.87
CA LYS A 89 -30.08 -0.40 15.09
C LYS A 89 -29.78 1.06 15.37
N HIS A 90 -29.41 1.83 14.35
CA HIS A 90 -29.20 3.27 14.48
C HIS A 90 -30.48 3.98 14.98
N SER A 91 -31.65 3.41 14.66
CA SER A 91 -32.94 3.83 15.20
C SER A 91 -33.10 3.57 16.71
N GLN A 92 -32.55 2.47 17.25
CA GLN A 92 -32.62 2.18 18.70
C GLN A 92 -31.71 3.12 19.51
N GLU A 93 -30.47 3.36 19.06
CA GLU A 93 -29.56 4.28 19.74
C GLU A 93 -30.10 5.71 19.77
N LYS A 94 -30.64 6.20 18.64
CA LYS A 94 -31.31 7.51 18.57
C LYS A 94 -32.46 7.61 19.56
N ARG A 95 -33.32 6.58 19.65
CA ARG A 95 -34.45 6.55 20.58
C ARG A 95 -34.00 6.52 22.04
N ALA A 96 -32.92 5.79 22.35
CA ALA A 96 -32.34 5.77 23.69
C ALA A 96 -31.73 7.14 24.06
N ILE A 97 -31.06 7.82 23.13
CA ILE A 97 -30.53 9.17 23.37
C ILE A 97 -31.67 10.20 23.59
N GLN A 98 -32.76 10.08 22.84
CA GLN A 98 -33.93 10.97 22.96
C GLN A 98 -34.74 10.75 24.25
N ASN A 99 -34.70 9.54 24.82
CA ASN A 99 -35.45 9.15 26.01
C ASN A 99 -34.51 8.60 27.10
N PRO A 100 -33.70 9.46 27.74
CA PRO A 100 -32.67 9.02 28.69
C PRO A 100 -33.23 8.39 29.98
N GLY A 101 -34.49 8.67 30.32
CA GLY A 101 -35.17 8.11 31.49
C GLY A 101 -35.84 6.75 31.27
N ASP A 102 -35.94 6.27 30.02
CA ASP A 102 -36.53 4.98 29.69
C ASP A 102 -35.46 3.88 29.77
N LEU A 103 -35.42 3.16 30.89
CA LEU A 103 -34.44 2.10 31.15
C LEU A 103 -34.55 0.95 30.13
N ALA A 104 -35.74 0.61 29.65
CA ALA A 104 -35.93 -0.47 28.69
C ALA A 104 -35.31 -0.10 27.32
N LEU A 105 -35.42 1.16 26.90
CA LEU A 105 -34.75 1.65 25.70
C LEU A 105 -33.22 1.70 25.87
N GLN A 106 -32.71 2.11 27.04
CA GLN A 106 -31.26 2.09 27.31
C GLN A 106 -30.70 0.66 27.23
N GLU A 107 -31.36 -0.29 27.90
CA GLU A 107 -30.95 -1.69 27.92
C GLU A 107 -30.99 -2.32 26.53
N LYS A 108 -32.05 -2.04 25.75
CA LYS A 108 -32.17 -2.55 24.38
C LYS A 108 -31.08 -2.01 23.45
N ALA A 109 -30.74 -0.72 23.56
CA ALA A 109 -29.63 -0.14 22.80
C ALA A 109 -28.27 -0.71 23.25
N TRP A 110 -28.08 -0.91 24.55
CA TRP A 110 -26.88 -1.52 25.12
C TRP A 110 -26.66 -2.96 24.60
N ASN A 111 -27.69 -3.80 24.66
CA ASN A 111 -27.64 -5.18 24.18
C ASN A 111 -27.40 -5.27 22.66
N ALA A 112 -27.77 -4.24 21.90
CA ALA A 112 -27.51 -4.15 20.46
C ALA A 112 -26.06 -3.73 20.15
N VAL A 113 -25.50 -2.78 20.92
CA VAL A 113 -24.17 -2.19 20.65
C VAL A 113 -23.02 -3.06 21.14
N CYS A 114 -23.16 -3.73 22.28
CA CYS A 114 -22.11 -4.59 22.86
C CYS A 114 -21.50 -5.62 21.88
N PRO A 115 -22.29 -6.47 21.18
CA PRO A 115 -21.73 -7.44 20.24
C PRO A 115 -21.09 -6.78 19.00
N LEU A 116 -21.44 -5.54 18.67
CA LEU A 116 -20.79 -4.79 17.60
C LEU A 116 -19.42 -4.30 18.06
N VAL A 117 -19.34 -3.76 19.26
CA VAL A 117 -18.06 -3.30 19.85
C VAL A 117 -17.10 -4.46 20.04
N ALA A 118 -17.59 -5.66 20.40
CA ALA A 118 -16.78 -6.87 20.43
C ALA A 118 -16.17 -7.19 19.04
N LYS A 119 -16.92 -6.99 17.96
CA LYS A 119 -16.39 -7.14 16.59
C LYS A 119 -15.38 -6.05 16.24
N LEU A 120 -15.67 -4.80 16.60
CA LEU A 120 -14.72 -3.69 16.42
C LEU A 120 -13.41 -3.97 17.15
N LYS A 121 -13.47 -4.51 18.37
CA LYS A 121 -12.29 -4.94 19.12
C LYS A 121 -11.50 -5.99 18.35
N ARG A 122 -12.16 -7.03 17.83
CA ARG A 122 -11.51 -8.09 17.02
C ARG A 122 -10.83 -7.54 15.77
N PHE A 123 -11.46 -6.59 15.07
CA PHE A 123 -10.85 -5.95 13.90
C PHE A 123 -9.62 -5.11 14.29
N TYR A 124 -9.69 -4.36 15.38
CA TYR A 124 -8.53 -3.63 15.89
C TYR A 124 -7.38 -4.57 16.27
N GLU A 125 -7.66 -5.64 17.02
CA GLU A 125 -6.65 -6.66 17.38
C GLU A 125 -6.08 -7.37 16.16
N PHE A 126 -6.91 -7.60 15.13
CA PHE A 126 -6.46 -8.14 13.85
C PHE A 126 -5.48 -7.19 13.16
N SER A 127 -5.70 -5.87 13.22
CA SER A 127 -4.74 -4.89 12.68
C SER A 127 -3.34 -5.01 13.31
N LEU A 128 -3.27 -5.30 14.61
CA LEU A 128 -1.99 -5.52 15.32
C LEU A 128 -1.29 -6.80 14.84
N ARG A 129 -2.07 -7.84 14.51
CA ARG A 129 -1.52 -9.07 13.91
C ARG A 129 -1.03 -8.83 12.49
N LEU A 130 -1.74 -8.01 11.70
CA LEU A 130 -1.32 -7.64 10.35
C LEU A 130 -0.01 -6.86 10.36
N GLU A 131 0.17 -5.93 11.30
CA GLU A 131 1.46 -5.23 11.50
C GLU A 131 2.61 -6.23 11.69
N ASN A 132 2.44 -7.22 12.57
CA ASN A 132 3.48 -8.21 12.83
C ASN A 132 3.75 -9.11 11.61
N ALA A 133 2.70 -9.55 10.92
CA ALA A 133 2.83 -10.36 9.72
C ALA A 133 3.54 -9.60 8.59
N LEU A 134 3.18 -8.33 8.38
CA LEU A 134 3.83 -7.46 7.40
C LEU A 134 5.32 -7.32 7.72
N ARG A 135 5.69 -7.10 8.99
CA ARG A 135 7.10 -6.99 9.39
C ARG A 135 7.90 -8.24 9.01
N SER A 136 7.39 -9.42 9.32
CA SER A 136 8.05 -10.69 8.96
C SER A 136 8.18 -10.90 7.45
N LEU A 137 7.17 -10.47 6.67
CA LEU A 137 7.23 -10.53 5.21
C LEU A 137 8.27 -9.57 4.64
N LEU A 138 8.32 -8.33 5.15
CA LEU A 138 9.32 -7.35 4.74
C LEU A 138 10.73 -7.87 5.05
N GLU A 139 10.97 -8.40 6.25
CA GLU A 139 12.26 -8.97 6.63
C GLU A 139 12.70 -10.08 5.66
N ALA A 140 11.81 -11.03 5.36
CA ALA A 140 12.12 -12.11 4.43
C ALA A 140 12.37 -11.60 3.00
N LEU A 141 11.51 -10.72 2.49
CA LEU A 141 11.53 -10.24 1.10
C LEU A 141 12.56 -9.13 0.81
N THR A 142 13.25 -8.64 1.84
CA THR A 142 14.27 -7.60 1.70
C THR A 142 15.63 -8.03 2.24
N SER A 143 15.74 -9.24 2.78
CA SER A 143 17.00 -9.74 3.35
C SER A 143 18.10 -9.91 2.29
N PRO A 144 19.36 -9.54 2.58
CA PRO A 144 20.48 -9.87 1.69
C PRO A 144 20.66 -11.40 1.58
N PRO A 145 21.25 -11.91 0.49
CA PRO A 145 21.99 -11.19 -0.55
C PRO A 145 21.19 -10.94 -1.85
N TYR A 146 19.90 -11.25 -1.88
CA TYR A 146 19.13 -11.23 -3.13
C TYR A 146 18.54 -9.85 -3.43
N ALA A 147 18.50 -9.50 -4.72
CA ALA A 147 17.81 -8.31 -5.17
C ALA A 147 16.28 -8.50 -5.09
N PRO A 148 15.48 -7.43 -4.99
CA PRO A 148 14.03 -7.52 -4.81
C PRO A 148 13.30 -8.35 -5.87
N MET A 149 13.69 -8.24 -7.14
CA MET A 149 13.12 -9.07 -8.21
C MET A 149 13.38 -10.57 -7.98
N GLN A 150 14.57 -10.92 -7.48
CA GLN A 150 14.94 -12.30 -7.17
C GLN A 150 14.17 -12.82 -5.96
N HIS A 151 13.93 -11.99 -4.95
CA HIS A 151 13.06 -12.33 -3.82
C HIS A 151 11.64 -12.64 -4.29
N LEU A 152 11.05 -11.80 -5.14
CA LEU A 152 9.70 -12.04 -5.67
C LEU A 152 9.61 -13.30 -6.55
N GLU A 153 10.68 -13.64 -7.28
CA GLU A 153 10.76 -14.85 -8.09
C GLU A 153 10.95 -16.13 -7.26
N ARG A 154 11.76 -16.07 -6.19
CA ARG A 154 12.08 -17.21 -5.32
C ARG A 154 10.98 -17.46 -4.29
N GLU A 155 10.55 -16.40 -3.62
CA GLU A 155 9.62 -16.43 -2.50
C GLU A 155 8.20 -16.07 -2.93
N GLN A 156 7.72 -16.69 -4.01
CA GLN A 156 6.40 -16.40 -4.61
C GLN A 156 5.24 -16.54 -3.61
N ALA A 157 5.36 -17.49 -2.66
CA ALA A 157 4.37 -17.68 -1.61
C ALA A 157 4.31 -16.46 -0.66
N LEU A 158 5.47 -15.91 -0.27
CA LEU A 158 5.54 -14.73 0.60
C LEU A 158 5.07 -13.48 -0.14
N ALA A 159 5.45 -13.33 -1.43
CA ALA A 159 4.95 -12.25 -2.27
C ALA A 159 3.42 -12.28 -2.40
N LYS A 160 2.82 -13.48 -2.56
CA LYS A 160 1.37 -13.66 -2.58
C LYS A 160 0.72 -13.30 -1.24
N GLN A 161 1.31 -13.71 -0.12
CA GLN A 161 0.81 -13.34 1.22
C GLN A 161 0.86 -11.83 1.45
N PHE A 162 1.91 -11.16 1.00
CA PHE A 162 1.99 -9.70 1.08
C PHE A 162 0.88 -9.04 0.25
N ALA A 163 0.66 -9.53 -0.98
CA ALA A 163 -0.44 -9.07 -1.82
C ALA A 163 -1.82 -9.32 -1.19
N GLU A 164 -2.04 -10.46 -0.53
CA GLU A 164 -3.28 -10.78 0.19
C GLU A 164 -3.52 -9.85 1.39
N ILE A 165 -2.48 -9.52 2.16
CA ILE A 165 -2.57 -8.53 3.24
C ILE A 165 -3.02 -7.17 2.70
N LEU A 166 -2.44 -6.71 1.60
CA LEU A 166 -2.81 -5.43 0.98
C LEU A 166 -4.23 -5.46 0.39
N HIS A 167 -4.61 -6.58 -0.21
CA HIS A 167 -5.95 -6.77 -0.72
C HIS A 167 -7.00 -6.68 0.39
N PHE A 168 -6.79 -7.39 1.51
CA PHE A 168 -7.65 -7.29 2.69
C PHE A 168 -7.71 -5.85 3.20
N THR A 169 -6.54 -5.21 3.36
CA THR A 169 -6.39 -3.87 3.92
C THR A 169 -7.26 -2.85 3.18
N LEU A 170 -7.12 -2.79 1.85
CA LEU A 170 -7.87 -1.84 1.04
C LEU A 170 -9.36 -2.19 0.95
N SER A 171 -9.71 -3.48 0.98
CA SER A 171 -11.11 -3.93 0.98
C SER A 171 -11.82 -3.56 2.30
N PHE A 172 -11.15 -3.77 3.44
CA PHE A 172 -11.66 -3.38 4.76
C PHE A 172 -11.86 -1.87 4.85
N ASP A 173 -10.87 -1.08 4.43
CA ASP A 173 -10.92 0.37 4.52
C ASP A 173 -12.01 0.97 3.60
N GLU A 174 -12.21 0.40 2.41
CA GLU A 174 -13.32 0.77 1.52
C GLU A 174 -14.69 0.56 2.18
N LEU A 175 -14.91 -0.60 2.80
CA LEU A 175 -16.15 -0.88 3.53
C LEU A 175 -16.31 0.06 4.73
N LYS A 176 -15.24 0.30 5.49
CA LYS A 176 -15.25 1.20 6.64
C LYS A 176 -15.61 2.63 6.26
N MET A 177 -15.04 3.17 5.18
CA MET A 177 -15.33 4.54 4.73
C MET A 177 -16.82 4.74 4.39
N THR A 178 -17.47 3.70 3.85
CA THR A 178 -18.91 3.76 3.52
C THR A 178 -19.83 3.52 4.72
N ASN A 179 -19.29 3.27 5.91
CA ASN A 179 -20.06 2.91 7.10
C ASN A 179 -19.81 3.87 8.29
N PRO A 180 -20.51 5.02 8.34
CA PRO A 180 -20.39 5.97 9.45
C PRO A 180 -20.91 5.40 10.79
N ALA A 181 -21.71 4.32 10.79
CA ALA A 181 -22.24 3.73 12.02
C ALA A 181 -21.12 3.22 12.94
N ILE A 182 -20.01 2.71 12.38
CA ILE A 182 -18.87 2.20 13.16
C ILE A 182 -18.39 3.21 14.22
N GLN A 183 -18.21 4.49 13.83
CA GLN A 183 -17.75 5.52 14.76
C GLN A 183 -18.85 5.95 15.73
N ASN A 184 -20.10 6.01 15.27
CA ASN A 184 -21.25 6.40 16.08
C ASN A 184 -21.53 5.39 17.19
N ASP A 185 -21.62 4.11 16.83
CA ASP A 185 -21.88 2.99 17.74
C ASP A 185 -20.78 2.91 18.81
N PHE A 186 -19.51 3.01 18.40
CA PHE A 186 -18.40 2.99 19.34
C PHE A 186 -18.38 4.22 20.27
N SER A 187 -18.72 5.39 19.75
CA SER A 187 -18.87 6.62 20.55
C SER A 187 -20.05 6.53 21.52
N TYR A 188 -21.15 5.88 21.16
CA TYR A 188 -22.28 5.62 22.04
C TYR A 188 -21.89 4.66 23.17
N TYR A 189 -21.20 3.55 22.84
CA TYR A 189 -20.69 2.60 23.82
C TYR A 189 -19.78 3.25 24.87
N ARG A 190 -18.79 4.06 24.43
CA ARG A 190 -17.87 4.75 25.34
C ARG A 190 -18.59 5.70 26.30
N ARG A 191 -19.56 6.49 25.80
CA ARG A 191 -20.37 7.39 26.63
C ARG A 191 -21.20 6.62 27.65
N THR A 192 -21.78 5.49 27.25
CA THR A 192 -22.61 4.66 28.12
C THR A 192 -21.80 4.00 29.23
N ILE A 193 -20.61 3.45 28.93
CA ILE A 193 -19.69 2.93 29.96
C ILE A 193 -19.29 4.03 30.94
N SER A 194 -18.90 5.21 30.43
CA SER A 194 -18.47 6.31 31.30
C SER A 194 -19.58 6.74 32.27
N ARG A 195 -20.84 6.77 31.82
CA ARG A 195 -21.99 7.07 32.67
C ARG A 195 -22.28 5.96 33.69
N ASN A 196 -22.21 4.70 33.27
CA ASN A 196 -22.50 3.56 34.15
C ASN A 196 -21.44 3.38 35.25
N ARG A 197 -20.16 3.70 34.98
CA ARG A 197 -19.08 3.69 35.99
C ARG A 197 -19.31 4.67 37.14
N LEU A 198 -19.89 5.84 36.85
CA LEU A 198 -20.24 6.82 37.88
C LEU A 198 -21.37 6.31 38.79
N ASN A 199 -22.22 5.42 38.28
CA ASN A 199 -23.40 4.93 38.99
C ASN A 199 -23.16 3.57 39.69
N ASN A 200 -22.26 2.71 39.20
CA ASN A 200 -21.99 1.37 39.74
C ASN A 200 -20.50 1.00 39.63
N GLN A 201 -19.77 1.03 40.75
CA GLN A 201 -18.33 0.71 40.83
C GLN A 201 -17.99 -0.77 40.58
N GLN A 202 -18.96 -1.69 40.63
CA GLN A 202 -18.72 -3.14 40.50
C GLN A 202 -18.70 -3.67 39.04
N LEU A 203 -19.03 -2.86 38.04
CA LEU A 203 -19.12 -3.29 36.63
C LEU A 203 -17.79 -3.26 35.87
N GLU A 204 -16.66 -2.92 36.51
CA GLU A 204 -15.36 -2.87 35.81
C GLU A 204 -14.85 -4.26 35.39
N ALA A 205 -15.22 -5.34 36.08
CA ALA A 205 -14.71 -6.68 35.83
C ALA A 205 -15.33 -7.40 34.61
N GLU A 206 -16.50 -6.98 34.13
CA GLU A 206 -17.21 -7.62 33.00
C GLU A 206 -17.05 -6.89 31.66
N ASN A 207 -16.41 -5.71 31.65
CA ASN A 207 -16.26 -4.95 30.41
C ASN A 207 -15.16 -5.55 29.52
N GLU A 208 -15.55 -6.08 28.36
CA GLU A 208 -14.62 -6.63 27.36
C GLU A 208 -13.58 -5.62 26.86
N VAL A 209 -13.83 -4.32 26.99
CA VAL A 209 -12.94 -3.23 26.54
C VAL A 209 -12.57 -2.32 27.71
N ASN A 210 -11.29 -2.32 28.10
CA ASN A 210 -10.76 -1.39 29.10
C ASN A 210 -10.60 0.03 28.51
N ASN A 211 -10.38 1.04 29.36
CA ASN A 211 -10.36 2.45 28.92
C ASN A 211 -9.18 2.74 27.96
N GLU A 212 -8.01 2.15 28.20
CA GLU A 212 -6.84 2.32 27.34
C GLU A 212 -7.09 1.75 25.93
N MET A 213 -7.61 0.52 25.85
CA MET A 213 -8.02 -0.13 24.60
C MET A 213 -9.07 0.73 23.88
N ALA A 214 -10.05 1.26 24.61
CA ALA A 214 -11.09 2.10 24.02
C ALA A 214 -10.51 3.38 23.38
N ASN A 215 -9.49 3.99 23.99
CA ASN A 215 -8.80 5.16 23.44
C ASN A 215 -8.05 4.80 22.16
N ARG A 216 -7.29 3.69 22.16
CA ARG A 216 -6.56 3.23 20.96
C ARG A 216 -7.50 2.87 19.81
N MET A 217 -8.59 2.17 20.10
CA MET A 217 -9.64 1.87 19.12
C MET A 217 -10.30 3.13 18.57
N SER A 218 -10.49 4.17 19.41
CA SER A 218 -11.09 5.43 18.95
C SER A 218 -10.21 6.12 17.92
N LEU A 219 -8.90 6.18 18.17
CA LEU A 219 -7.93 6.72 17.22
C LEU A 219 -7.89 5.89 15.94
N PHE A 220 -7.88 4.56 16.07
CA PHE A 220 -7.93 3.65 14.94
C PHE A 220 -9.15 3.93 14.05
N TYR A 221 -10.37 3.97 14.59
CA TYR A 221 -11.58 4.17 13.78
C TYR A 221 -11.82 5.61 13.32
N ALA A 222 -11.13 6.60 13.89
CA ALA A 222 -11.17 7.98 13.42
C ALA A 222 -10.50 8.13 12.04
N GLU A 223 -9.46 7.33 11.75
CA GLU A 223 -8.74 7.35 10.47
C GLU A 223 -9.64 6.89 9.31
N ALA A 224 -9.59 7.55 8.16
CA ALA A 224 -10.38 7.15 6.99
C ALA A 224 -10.02 5.72 6.51
N THR A 225 -8.72 5.39 6.53
CA THR A 225 -8.15 4.12 6.09
C THR A 225 -7.35 3.48 7.24
N PRO A 226 -8.03 2.94 8.26
CA PRO A 226 -7.39 2.51 9.50
C PRO A 226 -6.39 1.37 9.32
N MET A 227 -6.70 0.35 8.48
CA MET A 227 -5.80 -0.76 8.24
C MET A 227 -4.57 -0.30 7.45
N LEU A 228 -4.78 0.52 6.41
CA LEU A 228 -3.68 1.02 5.59
C LEU A 228 -2.76 1.96 6.38
N LYS A 229 -3.32 2.76 7.29
CA LYS A 229 -2.53 3.60 8.19
C LYS A 229 -1.66 2.74 9.12
N THR A 230 -2.20 1.65 9.66
CA THR A 230 -1.43 0.67 10.45
C THR A 230 -0.28 0.08 9.64
N LEU A 231 -0.53 -0.38 8.40
CA LEU A 231 0.53 -0.94 7.55
C LEU A 231 1.59 0.10 7.13
N SER A 232 1.17 1.33 6.86
CA SER A 232 2.09 2.43 6.53
C SER A 232 3.03 2.76 7.69
N ASN A 233 2.47 2.87 8.90
CA ASN A 233 3.24 3.07 10.12
C ASN A 233 4.19 1.88 10.39
N ALA A 234 3.72 0.64 10.18
CA ALA A 234 4.51 -0.57 10.35
C ALA A 234 5.70 -0.64 9.38
N THR A 235 5.48 -0.31 8.10
CA THR A 235 6.56 -0.28 7.09
C THR A 235 7.57 0.81 7.40
N THR A 236 7.11 2.00 7.81
CA THR A 236 7.98 3.12 8.23
C THR A 236 8.82 2.71 9.44
N LYS A 237 8.19 2.07 10.43
CA LYS A 237 8.86 1.56 11.63
C LYS A 237 9.91 0.50 11.27
N PHE A 238 9.57 -0.46 10.41
CA PHE A 238 10.49 -1.49 9.95
C PHE A 238 11.78 -0.90 9.38
N VAL A 239 11.69 0.06 8.47
CA VAL A 239 12.87 0.72 7.89
C VAL A 239 13.65 1.52 8.94
N SER A 240 12.97 2.17 9.89
CA SER A 240 13.64 2.93 10.95
C SER A 240 14.39 2.06 11.96
N GLU A 241 13.89 0.84 12.23
CA GLU A 241 14.46 -0.11 13.19
C GLU A 241 15.60 -0.93 12.57
N ASN A 242 15.54 -1.21 11.26
CA ASN A 242 16.53 -2.01 10.54
C ASN A 242 17.59 -1.16 9.82
N LYS A 243 18.36 -0.37 10.58
CA LYS A 243 19.35 0.57 10.01
C LYS A 243 20.48 -0.08 9.21
N THR A 244 20.72 -1.37 9.41
CA THR A 244 21.73 -2.15 8.66
C THR A 244 21.22 -2.59 7.29
N LEU A 245 19.91 -2.58 7.08
CA LEU A 245 19.28 -2.89 5.81
C LEU A 245 19.18 -1.60 4.98
N PRO A 246 19.72 -1.58 3.74
CA PRO A 246 19.49 -0.47 2.82
C PRO A 246 18.00 -0.21 2.61
N ILE A 247 17.58 1.06 2.76
CA ILE A 247 16.18 1.47 2.52
C ILE A 247 15.71 1.11 1.09
N GLU A 248 16.65 1.13 0.15
CA GLU A 248 16.44 0.77 -1.24
C GLU A 248 15.91 -0.65 -1.40
N ASP A 249 16.32 -1.63 -0.59
CA ASP A 249 15.81 -3.01 -0.68
C ASP A 249 14.30 -3.06 -0.41
N THR A 250 13.83 -2.29 0.58
CA THR A 250 12.40 -2.19 0.88
C THR A 250 11.66 -1.42 -0.20
N THR A 251 12.16 -0.25 -0.60
CA THR A 251 11.47 0.60 -1.58
C THR A 251 11.47 -0.01 -2.99
N ASP A 252 12.52 -0.76 -3.33
CA ASP A 252 12.62 -1.46 -4.61
C ASP A 252 11.72 -2.69 -4.64
N CYS A 253 11.57 -3.41 -3.53
CA CYS A 253 10.54 -4.45 -3.41
C CYS A 253 9.13 -3.90 -3.67
N LEU A 254 8.77 -2.79 -2.99
CA LEU A 254 7.45 -2.17 -3.15
C LEU A 254 7.22 -1.64 -4.57
N SER A 255 8.21 -0.95 -5.16
CA SER A 255 8.10 -0.42 -6.52
C SER A 255 8.08 -1.53 -7.58
N THR A 256 8.81 -2.64 -7.36
CA THR A 256 8.76 -3.82 -8.24
C THR A 256 7.36 -4.45 -8.23
N MET A 257 6.77 -4.64 -7.04
CA MET A 257 5.39 -5.12 -6.93
C MET A 257 4.39 -4.18 -7.63
N ALA A 258 4.56 -2.86 -7.47
CA ALA A 258 3.72 -1.86 -8.13
C ALA A 258 3.82 -1.98 -9.66
N CYS A 259 5.05 -2.11 -10.17
CA CYS A 259 5.32 -2.26 -11.59
C CYS A 259 4.71 -3.54 -12.16
N VAL A 260 4.87 -4.67 -11.46
CA VAL A 260 4.27 -5.96 -11.86
C VAL A 260 2.75 -5.84 -11.95
N CYS A 261 2.08 -5.28 -10.92
CA CYS A 261 0.64 -5.10 -10.96
C CYS A 261 0.20 -4.16 -12.10
N ARG A 262 0.91 -3.04 -12.33
CA ARG A 262 0.61 -2.13 -13.45
C ARG A 262 0.74 -2.84 -14.79
N VAL A 263 1.85 -3.53 -15.04
CA VAL A 263 2.11 -4.25 -16.30
C VAL A 263 1.04 -5.31 -16.54
N MET A 264 0.66 -6.07 -15.50
CA MET A 264 -0.41 -7.06 -15.60
C MET A 264 -1.75 -6.44 -16.02
N LEU A 265 -2.05 -5.22 -15.56
CA LEU A 265 -3.31 -4.52 -15.83
C LEU A 265 -3.31 -3.74 -17.16
N GLU A 266 -2.16 -3.21 -17.58
CA GLU A 266 -2.01 -2.39 -18.78
C GLU A 266 -1.80 -3.22 -20.05
N THR A 267 -1.07 -4.34 -19.95
CA THR A 267 -0.74 -5.19 -21.11
C THR A 267 -1.95 -6.03 -21.51
N PRO A 268 -2.53 -5.85 -22.71
CA PRO A 268 -3.74 -6.56 -23.14
C PRO A 268 -3.61 -8.09 -23.09
N GLU A 269 -2.43 -8.63 -23.40
CA GLU A 269 -2.14 -10.06 -23.42
C GLU A 269 -2.13 -10.70 -22.02
N TYR A 270 -1.86 -9.91 -20.98
CA TYR A 270 -1.98 -10.34 -19.59
C TYR A 270 -3.38 -10.04 -19.07
N ARG A 271 -3.94 -8.89 -19.42
CA ARG A 271 -5.28 -8.49 -19.03
C ARG A 271 -6.34 -9.48 -19.51
N CYS A 272 -6.22 -10.01 -20.73
CA CYS A 272 -7.15 -11.00 -21.27
C CYS A 272 -7.08 -12.36 -20.57
N ARG A 273 -6.03 -12.62 -19.78
CA ARG A 273 -5.91 -13.84 -18.97
C ARG A 273 -6.66 -13.74 -17.64
N PHE A 274 -7.07 -12.54 -17.23
CA PHE A 274 -7.97 -12.41 -16.10
C PHE A 274 -9.36 -12.89 -16.51
N THR A 275 -9.78 -14.01 -15.93
CA THR A 275 -11.12 -14.57 -16.13
C THR A 275 -12.16 -13.94 -15.20
N ASN A 276 -11.72 -13.20 -14.17
CA ASN A 276 -12.58 -12.63 -13.13
C ASN A 276 -12.19 -11.18 -12.83
N THR A 277 -13.19 -10.30 -12.78
CA THR A 277 -13.11 -8.91 -12.30
C THR A 277 -12.50 -8.82 -10.89
N ASP A 278 -12.75 -9.79 -10.02
CA ASP A 278 -12.17 -9.81 -8.67
C ASP A 278 -10.64 -9.89 -8.69
N THR A 279 -10.06 -10.63 -9.65
CA THR A 279 -8.60 -10.73 -9.80
C THR A 279 -8.01 -9.43 -10.30
N MET A 280 -8.71 -8.69 -11.17
CA MET A 280 -8.30 -7.35 -11.57
C MET A 280 -8.34 -6.37 -10.40
N LEU A 281 -9.42 -6.39 -9.61
CA LEU A 281 -9.55 -5.59 -8.37
C LEU A 281 -8.49 -5.95 -7.34
N PHE A 282 -8.13 -7.23 -7.21
CA PHE A 282 -7.01 -7.68 -6.41
C PHE A 282 -5.71 -6.99 -6.85
N CYS A 283 -5.34 -7.07 -8.13
CA CYS A 283 -4.14 -6.42 -8.64
C CYS A 283 -4.15 -4.89 -8.45
N MET A 284 -5.31 -4.24 -8.64
CA MET A 284 -5.45 -2.80 -8.42
C MET A 284 -5.28 -2.40 -6.95
N ARG A 285 -5.89 -3.15 -6.03
CA ARG A 285 -5.74 -2.94 -4.57
C ARG A 285 -4.30 -3.13 -4.13
N VAL A 286 -3.64 -4.19 -4.62
CA VAL A 286 -2.23 -4.44 -4.33
C VAL A 286 -1.37 -3.30 -4.84
N MET A 287 -1.55 -2.88 -6.10
CA MET A 287 -0.83 -1.76 -6.71
C MET A 287 -0.96 -0.48 -5.88
N VAL A 288 -2.18 -0.08 -5.52
CA VAL A 288 -2.42 1.13 -4.72
C VAL A 288 -1.87 0.99 -3.31
N GLY A 289 -2.00 -0.18 -2.70
CA GLY A 289 -1.42 -0.49 -1.39
C GLY A 289 0.10 -0.28 -1.37
N VAL A 290 0.85 -0.93 -2.27
CA VAL A 290 2.31 -0.77 -2.31
C VAL A 290 2.75 0.64 -2.70
N ILE A 291 1.98 1.36 -3.54
CA ILE A 291 2.25 2.77 -3.86
C ILE A 291 2.21 3.62 -2.60
N ILE A 292 1.17 3.46 -1.77
CA ILE A 292 1.01 4.24 -0.55
C ILE A 292 2.10 3.87 0.46
N LEU A 293 2.43 2.57 0.63
CA LEU A 293 3.55 2.18 1.47
C LEU A 293 4.88 2.77 1.00
N TYR A 294 5.16 2.73 -0.31
CA TYR A 294 6.37 3.32 -0.89
C TYR A 294 6.41 4.83 -0.63
N ASP A 295 5.30 5.54 -0.81
CA ASP A 295 5.25 6.98 -0.64
C ASP A 295 5.56 7.42 0.80
N HIS A 296 5.20 6.62 1.82
CA HIS A 296 5.52 6.95 3.21
C HIS A 296 6.96 6.68 3.61
N VAL A 297 7.59 5.70 2.95
CA VAL A 297 8.92 5.19 3.32
C VAL A 297 10.04 5.82 2.48
N HIS A 298 9.81 6.01 1.17
CA HIS A 298 10.83 6.53 0.28
C HIS A 298 11.10 8.02 0.56
N PRO A 299 12.37 8.47 0.66
CA PRO A 299 12.70 9.83 1.12
C PRO A 299 12.08 10.97 0.30
N VAL A 300 11.88 10.77 -1.01
CA VAL A 300 11.26 11.76 -1.92
C VAL A 300 9.83 11.39 -2.32
N GLY A 301 9.29 10.30 -1.75
CA GLY A 301 7.94 9.81 -2.07
C GLY A 301 7.79 9.16 -3.43
N ALA A 302 6.54 8.78 -3.75
CA ALA A 302 6.12 8.12 -4.97
C ALA A 302 5.84 9.08 -6.13
N PHE A 303 5.79 10.39 -5.85
CA PHE A 303 5.37 11.43 -6.80
C PHE A 303 6.53 12.23 -7.41
N ALA A 304 7.74 12.10 -6.85
CA ALA A 304 8.93 12.74 -7.38
C ALA A 304 9.31 12.14 -8.75
N LYS A 305 9.91 12.96 -9.62
CA LYS A 305 10.39 12.51 -10.94
C LYS A 305 11.46 11.41 -10.87
N THR A 306 12.18 11.33 -9.75
CA THR A 306 13.19 10.31 -9.47
C THR A 306 12.61 9.04 -8.85
N SER A 307 11.30 8.99 -8.60
CA SER A 307 10.64 7.78 -8.10
C SER A 307 10.72 6.65 -9.14
N LYS A 308 10.86 5.41 -8.65
CA LYS A 308 10.78 4.20 -9.49
C LYS A 308 9.35 3.82 -9.87
N ILE A 309 8.35 4.49 -9.30
CA ILE A 309 6.93 4.22 -9.60
C ILE A 309 6.44 5.14 -10.72
N ASP A 310 5.96 4.54 -11.81
CA ASP A 310 5.22 5.27 -12.86
C ASP A 310 3.81 5.63 -12.38
N MET A 311 3.72 6.72 -11.61
CA MET A 311 2.46 7.17 -11.03
C MET A 311 1.41 7.52 -12.08
N LYS A 312 1.84 8.07 -13.23
CA LYS A 312 0.93 8.43 -14.32
C LYS A 312 0.32 7.16 -14.93
N GLY A 313 1.13 6.15 -15.20
CA GLY A 313 0.66 4.84 -15.68
C GLY A 313 -0.29 4.17 -14.68
N CYS A 314 0.07 4.15 -13.40
CA CYS A 314 -0.78 3.57 -12.35
C CYS A 314 -2.15 4.26 -12.25
N ILE A 315 -2.21 5.59 -12.24
CA ILE A 315 -3.49 6.32 -12.19
C ILE A 315 -4.30 6.12 -13.47
N LYS A 316 -3.65 6.06 -14.64
CA LYS A 316 -4.32 5.81 -15.92
C LYS A 316 -5.04 4.46 -15.91
N VAL A 317 -4.36 3.39 -15.47
CA VAL A 317 -4.94 2.05 -15.35
C VAL A 317 -6.19 2.03 -14.47
N LEU A 318 -6.19 2.80 -13.37
CA LEU A 318 -7.38 2.95 -12.52
C LEU A 318 -8.49 3.72 -13.23
N LYS A 319 -8.18 4.86 -13.88
CA LYS A 319 -9.17 5.67 -14.61
C LYS A 319 -9.80 4.98 -15.82
N GLU A 320 -9.17 3.93 -16.36
CA GLU A 320 -9.74 3.09 -17.40
C GLU A 320 -10.82 2.12 -16.89
N GLN A 321 -10.99 1.99 -15.57
CA GLN A 321 -12.04 1.18 -14.97
C GLN A 321 -13.35 1.98 -14.78
N PRO A 322 -14.50 1.30 -14.62
CA PRO A 322 -15.74 1.95 -14.18
C PRO A 322 -15.53 2.73 -12.89
N SER A 323 -15.94 4.00 -12.85
CA SER A 323 -15.67 4.90 -11.71
C SER A 323 -16.16 4.33 -10.37
N ASN A 324 -17.31 3.67 -10.37
CA ASN A 324 -17.90 3.07 -9.17
C ASN A 324 -17.08 1.92 -8.57
N SER A 325 -16.15 1.29 -9.30
CA SER A 325 -15.37 0.15 -8.80
C SER A 325 -14.00 0.53 -8.25
N VAL A 326 -13.50 1.74 -8.55
CA VAL A 326 -12.14 2.19 -8.19
C VAL A 326 -12.10 3.52 -7.44
N GLU A 327 -13.24 4.19 -7.24
CA GLU A 327 -13.30 5.48 -6.54
C GLU A 327 -12.70 5.39 -5.12
N GLY A 328 -12.93 4.28 -4.41
CA GLY A 328 -12.29 4.03 -3.12
C GLY A 328 -10.75 4.04 -3.19
N LEU A 329 -10.19 3.45 -4.26
CA LEU A 329 -8.75 3.40 -4.49
C LEU A 329 -8.16 4.76 -4.89
N LEU A 330 -8.88 5.52 -5.71
CA LEU A 330 -8.50 6.90 -6.05
C LEU A 330 -8.53 7.80 -4.82
N ASN A 331 -9.53 7.64 -3.95
CA ASN A 331 -9.60 8.35 -2.67
C ASN A 331 -8.48 7.94 -1.71
N ALA A 332 -8.09 6.67 -1.66
CA ALA A 332 -6.92 6.25 -0.91
C ALA A 332 -5.64 6.98 -1.37
N LEU A 333 -5.44 7.11 -2.69
CA LEU A 333 -4.33 7.90 -3.24
C LEU A 333 -4.42 9.40 -2.92
N ARG A 334 -5.63 9.98 -2.93
CA ARG A 334 -5.84 11.41 -2.64
C ARG A 334 -5.57 11.79 -1.18
N TYR A 335 -6.01 10.94 -0.25
CA TYR A 335 -6.09 11.33 1.16
C TYR A 335 -5.09 10.61 2.06
N THR A 336 -4.52 9.47 1.62
CA THR A 336 -3.61 8.66 2.45
C THR A 336 -2.14 8.82 2.05
N THR A 337 -1.86 9.40 0.88
CA THR A 337 -0.48 9.67 0.45
C THR A 337 0.11 10.85 1.21
N ARG A 338 1.42 10.83 1.37
CA ARG A 338 2.22 11.84 2.07
C ARG A 338 2.67 12.95 1.14
N HIS A 339 3.17 12.62 -0.05
CA HIS A 339 3.86 13.58 -0.92
C HIS A 339 3.03 14.08 -2.11
N LEU A 340 1.74 13.68 -2.23
CA LEU A 340 0.86 14.18 -3.30
C LEU A 340 0.75 15.71 -3.30
N ASN A 341 0.77 16.30 -2.09
CA ASN A 341 0.57 17.73 -1.91
C ASN A 341 1.86 18.57 -1.93
N ASP A 342 3.03 17.97 -2.15
CA ASP A 342 4.32 18.66 -2.19
C ASP A 342 4.54 19.48 -3.46
N ASP A 343 5.17 20.66 -3.35
CA ASP A 343 5.43 21.55 -4.50
C ASP A 343 6.22 20.88 -5.64
N SER A 344 7.02 19.85 -5.33
CA SER A 344 7.75 19.04 -6.30
C SER A 344 6.86 18.11 -7.14
N THR A 345 5.64 17.83 -6.68
CA THR A 345 4.71 16.91 -7.34
C THR A 345 4.10 17.54 -8.59
N SER A 346 4.22 16.83 -9.72
CA SER A 346 3.77 17.29 -11.04
C SER A 346 2.30 17.73 -11.04
N LYS A 347 2.04 18.94 -11.57
CA LYS A 347 0.68 19.47 -11.77
C LYS A 347 -0.20 18.52 -12.59
N GLN A 348 0.39 17.78 -13.54
CA GLN A 348 -0.36 16.79 -14.34
C GLN A 348 -0.84 15.63 -13.48
N ILE A 349 -0.02 15.12 -12.55
CA ILE A 349 -0.42 14.02 -11.66
C ILE A 349 -1.52 14.48 -10.70
N ARG A 350 -1.40 15.70 -10.16
CA ARG A 350 -2.44 16.30 -9.32
C ARG A 350 -3.76 16.44 -10.07
N ALA A 351 -3.74 16.93 -11.31
CA ALA A 351 -4.94 17.04 -12.15
C ALA A 351 -5.55 15.67 -12.51
N LEU A 352 -4.76 14.59 -12.51
CA LEU A 352 -5.29 13.24 -12.68
C LEU A 352 -5.96 12.72 -11.41
N LEU A 353 -5.69 13.28 -10.24
CA LEU A 353 -6.33 12.89 -8.98
C LEU A 353 -7.31 13.94 -8.47
N GLN A 354 -7.46 15.07 -9.14
CA GLN A 354 -8.63 15.94 -9.03
C GLN A 354 -9.75 15.39 -9.92
#